data_AF-A0A9W4IC55-F1
#
_entry.id   AF-A0A9W4IC55-F1
#
_cell.length_a   1.000
_cell.length_b   1.000
_cell.length_c   1.000
_cell.angle_alpha   90.00
_cell.angle_beta   90.00
_cell.angle_gamma   90.00
#
_symmetry.space_group_name_H-M   'P 1'
#
loop_
_entity.id
_entity.type
_entity.pdbx_description
1 polymer ?
#
loop_
_entity_poly.entity_id
_entity_poly.type
_entity_poly.pdbx_seq_one_letter_code
_entity_poly.pdbx_strand_id
1 'polypeptide(L)'
;MSSIASTSRSRERPLVPLSHPVAIRSEHVALEETNLRLYPKANRTSAAEYTIKNLAIASTLFSVTGRKYGSNTGREFRDSTGLPLFELCRARLPINPWKVRLPGDKSKDLASISMQGASRKIIL
;
A
#
# COMPACT_ATOMS: atom_id res chain seq x y z
N MET A 1 22.51 -40.54 -11.46
CA MET A 1 21.10 -40.53 -10.99
C MET A 1 20.72 -39.07 -10.75
N SER A 2 19.80 -38.56 -11.55
CA SER A 2 19.58 -37.12 -11.75
C SER A 2 18.59 -36.52 -10.75
N SER A 3 18.94 -35.35 -10.21
CA SER A 3 18.14 -34.56 -9.27
C SER A 3 17.01 -33.80 -9.99
N ILE A 4 15.78 -33.92 -9.49
CA ILE A 4 14.61 -33.20 -10.02
C ILE A 4 14.49 -31.88 -9.25
N ALA A 5 14.91 -30.78 -9.87
CA ALA A 5 14.63 -29.44 -9.39
C ALA A 5 13.15 -29.10 -9.67
N SER A 6 12.36 -28.98 -8.62
CA SER A 6 10.96 -28.53 -8.69
C SER A 6 10.92 -27.01 -8.85
N THR A 7 10.78 -26.54 -10.09
CA THR A 7 10.59 -25.11 -10.37
C THR A 7 9.11 -24.76 -10.19
N SER A 8 8.78 -24.01 -9.15
CA SER A 8 7.44 -23.48 -8.95
C SER A 8 7.14 -22.41 -10.02
N ARG A 9 6.30 -22.75 -11.01
CA ARG A 9 5.74 -21.75 -11.93
C ARG A 9 4.77 -20.85 -11.18
N SER A 10 5.15 -19.60 -10.98
CA SER A 10 4.20 -18.53 -10.65
C SER A 10 3.18 -18.45 -11.80
N ARG A 11 1.90 -18.64 -11.48
CA ARG A 11 0.82 -18.35 -12.43
C ARG A 11 0.72 -16.83 -12.55
N GLU A 12 1.36 -16.25 -13.56
CA GLU A 12 1.15 -14.84 -13.89
C GLU A 12 -0.30 -14.64 -14.30
N ARG A 13 -1.04 -13.88 -13.49
CA ARG A 13 -2.41 -13.51 -13.79
C ARG A 13 -2.38 -12.16 -14.53
N PRO A 14 -3.14 -12.00 -15.62
CA PRO A 14 -3.20 -10.74 -16.34
C PRO A 14 -3.62 -9.60 -15.42
N LEU A 15 -2.90 -8.47 -15.47
CA LEU A 15 -3.26 -7.27 -14.74
C LEU A 15 -4.55 -6.70 -15.32
N VAL A 16 -5.55 -6.48 -14.45
CA VAL A 16 -6.79 -5.80 -14.86
C VAL A 16 -6.46 -4.33 -15.09
N PRO A 17 -6.81 -3.75 -16.25
CA PRO A 17 -6.62 -2.33 -16.51
C PRO A 17 -7.34 -1.50 -15.45
N LEU A 18 -6.68 -0.41 -15.00
CA LEU A 18 -7.32 0.55 -14.11
C LEU A 18 -8.49 1.21 -14.84
N SER A 19 -9.61 1.41 -14.13
CA SER A 19 -10.81 2.05 -14.69
C SER A 19 -10.58 3.52 -15.09
N HIS A 20 -9.48 4.12 -14.64
CA HIS A 20 -9.10 5.50 -14.93
C HIS A 20 -7.59 5.59 -15.13
N PRO A 21 -7.11 6.52 -15.98
CA PRO A 21 -5.68 6.79 -16.11
C PRO A 21 -5.13 7.25 -14.76
N VAL A 22 -4.23 6.46 -14.16
CA VAL A 22 -3.48 6.88 -12.98
C VAL A 22 -2.13 7.39 -13.47
N ALA A 23 -1.85 8.67 -13.24
CA ALA A 23 -0.53 9.23 -13.50
C ALA A 23 0.47 8.57 -12.54
N ILE A 24 1.37 7.75 -13.08
CA ILE A 24 2.50 7.24 -12.31
C ILE A 24 3.51 8.37 -12.21
N ARG A 25 3.76 8.84 -10.98
CA ARG A 25 4.82 9.80 -10.68
C ARG A 25 6.17 9.11 -10.86
N SER A 26 6.86 9.42 -11.97
CA SER A 26 8.14 8.79 -12.34
C SER A 26 9.21 8.95 -11.26
N GLU A 27 9.16 10.01 -10.47
CA GLU A 27 10.03 10.24 -9.32
C GLU A 27 9.89 9.20 -8.20
N HIS A 28 8.80 8.40 -8.20
CA HIS A 28 8.58 7.30 -7.27
C HIS A 28 8.78 5.92 -7.91
N VAL A 29 9.16 5.87 -9.18
CA VAL A 29 9.53 4.63 -9.87
C VAL A 29 11.02 4.41 -9.66
N ALA A 30 11.36 3.34 -8.93
CA ALA A 30 12.75 2.98 -8.74
C ALA A 30 13.35 2.42 -10.05
N LEU A 31 14.57 2.86 -10.39
CA LEU A 31 15.32 2.35 -11.53
C LEU A 31 15.89 0.95 -11.27
N GLU A 32 16.11 0.62 -10.01
CA GLU A 32 16.70 -0.63 -9.55
C GLU A 32 15.93 -1.17 -8.35
N GLU A 33 16.15 -2.45 -8.02
CA GLU A 33 15.56 -3.08 -6.85
C GLU A 33 15.87 -2.26 -5.59
N THR A 34 14.81 -1.76 -4.94
CA THR A 34 14.94 -0.84 -3.82
C THR A 34 14.34 -1.43 -2.55
N ASN A 35 15.17 -1.52 -1.51
CA ASN A 35 14.75 -1.98 -0.20
C ASN A 35 14.07 -0.85 0.58
N LEU A 36 12.78 -1.02 0.88
CA LEU A 36 12.00 -0.10 1.69
C LEU A 36 11.81 -0.63 3.10
N ARG A 37 11.92 0.26 4.10
CA ARG A 37 11.62 -0.08 5.50
C ARG A 37 10.56 0.82 6.08
N LEU A 38 9.59 0.18 6.73
CA LEU A 38 8.54 0.83 7.51
C LEU A 38 9.04 1.08 8.94
N TYR A 39 8.97 2.32 9.39
CA TYR A 39 9.30 2.74 10.75
C TYR A 39 8.04 3.24 11.45
N PRO A 40 7.49 2.48 12.43
CA PRO A 40 6.41 2.97 13.27
C PRO A 40 6.96 3.99 14.29
N LYS A 41 6.31 5.15 14.41
CA LYS A 41 6.60 6.13 15.47
C LYS A 41 5.74 5.93 16.72
N ALA A 42 4.75 5.03 16.67
CA ALA A 42 3.85 4.66 17.78
C ALA A 42 3.06 5.80 18.43
N ASN A 43 3.04 7.00 17.83
CA ASN A 43 2.26 8.13 18.30
C ASN A 43 0.97 8.28 17.48
N ARG A 44 -0.15 7.88 18.07
CA ARG A 44 -1.48 7.87 17.43
C ARG A 44 -2.03 9.26 17.09
N THR A 45 -1.48 10.32 17.69
CA THR A 45 -1.87 11.71 17.40
C THR A 45 -0.93 12.39 16.41
N SER A 46 0.18 11.75 16.04
CA SER A 46 1.15 12.31 15.11
C SER A 46 0.68 12.19 13.67
N ALA A 47 0.85 13.27 12.90
CA ALA A 47 0.77 13.28 11.44
C ALA A 47 1.91 12.50 10.75
N ALA A 48 2.61 11.60 11.45
CA ALA A 48 3.60 10.68 10.90
C ALA A 48 3.64 9.39 11.76
N GLU A 49 2.48 8.78 11.98
CA GLU A 49 2.35 7.52 12.76
C GLU A 49 3.30 6.44 12.21
N TYR A 50 3.52 6.43 10.89
CA TYR A 50 4.53 5.62 10.23
C TYR A 50 5.33 6.44 9.19
N THR A 51 6.57 6.04 8.97
CA THR A 51 7.41 6.56 7.87
C THR A 51 7.95 5.39 7.05
N ILE A 52 7.95 5.54 5.73
CA ILE A 52 8.53 4.59 4.79
C ILE A 52 9.81 5.21 4.26
N LYS A 53 10.94 4.52 4.46
CA LYS A 53 12.26 5.00 4.06
C LYS A 53 12.90 4.10 3.04
N ASN A 54 13.69 4.70 2.15
CA ASN A 54 14.66 3.96 1.35
C ASN A 54 15.83 3.56 2.24
N LEU A 55 16.17 2.27 2.30
CA LEU A 55 17.25 1.78 3.15
C LEU A 55 18.64 2.17 2.64
N ALA A 56 18.83 2.27 1.33
CA ALA A 56 20.13 2.57 0.74
C ALA A 56 20.59 4.01 1.07
N ILE A 57 19.66 4.97 1.04
CA ILE A 57 19.94 6.39 1.26
C ILE A 57 19.37 6.94 2.58
N ALA A 58 18.75 6.09 3.40
CA ALA A 58 18.11 6.42 4.68
C ALA A 58 17.07 7.57 4.64
N SER A 59 16.61 7.96 3.44
CA SER A 59 15.69 9.08 3.24
C SER A 59 14.24 8.65 3.41
N THR A 60 13.41 9.56 3.94
CA THR A 60 11.96 9.35 4.02
C THR A 60 11.34 9.58 2.65
N LEU A 61 10.72 8.54 2.09
CA LEU A 61 9.97 8.64 0.85
C LEU A 61 8.52 9.05 1.12
N PHE A 62 7.91 8.41 2.12
CA PHE A 62 6.51 8.63 2.45
C PHE A 62 6.30 8.72 3.95
N SER A 63 5.35 9.55 4.35
CA SER A 63 4.78 9.52 5.69
C SER A 63 3.34 9.04 5.61
N VAL A 64 2.92 8.29 6.63
CA VAL A 64 1.59 7.73 6.71
C VAL A 64 0.95 8.18 8.02
N THR A 65 -0.23 8.76 7.87
CA THR A 65 -1.05 9.27 8.96
C THR A 65 -2.39 8.58 8.90
N GLY A 66 -3.19 8.61 9.96
CA GLY A 66 -4.58 8.23 9.80
C GLY A 66 -5.30 7.89 11.07
N ARG A 67 -6.62 7.78 10.93
CA ARG A 67 -7.50 7.39 12.02
C ARG A 67 -7.62 5.88 12.03
N LYS A 68 -6.91 5.25 12.97
CA LYS A 68 -6.98 3.79 13.20
C LYS A 68 -8.38 3.33 13.65
N TYR A 69 -9.17 4.24 14.24
CA TYR A 69 -10.49 3.97 14.81
C TYR A 69 -11.52 5.04 14.38
N GLY A 70 -12.82 4.72 14.42
CA GLY A 70 -13.93 5.62 14.07
C GLY A 70 -14.69 5.24 12.79
N SER A 71 -15.76 5.98 12.47
CA SER A 71 -16.62 5.71 11.30
C SER A 71 -15.95 5.99 9.94
N ASN A 72 -14.78 6.64 9.96
CA ASN A 72 -13.97 6.98 8.80
C ASN A 72 -12.52 6.51 9.01
N THR A 73 -12.33 5.20 9.24
CA THR A 73 -11.00 4.61 9.36
C THR A 73 -10.28 4.64 8.01
N GLY A 74 -9.02 5.08 8.04
CA GLY A 74 -8.21 5.19 6.83
C GLY A 74 -6.81 5.68 7.13
N ARG A 75 -5.93 5.54 6.14
CA ARG A 75 -4.54 6.00 6.17
C ARG A 75 -4.30 6.98 5.04
N GLU A 76 -3.81 8.17 5.34
CA GLU A 76 -3.40 9.16 4.35
C GLU A 76 -1.89 9.00 4.13
N PHE A 77 -1.50 8.85 2.87
CA PHE A 77 -0.12 8.77 2.43
C PHE A 77 0.30 10.14 1.91
N ARG A 78 1.47 10.59 2.35
CA ARG A 78 2.08 11.87 1.96
C ARG A 78 3.49 11.63 1.43
N ASP A 79 3.93 12.47 0.50
CA ASP A 79 5.33 12.47 0.07
C ASP A 79 6.27 13.08 1.14
N SER A 80 7.55 13.19 0.81
CA SER A 80 8.59 13.72 1.68
C SER A 80 8.38 15.18 2.08
N THR A 81 7.59 15.95 1.31
CA THR A 81 7.22 17.34 1.61
C THR A 81 6.04 17.44 2.56
N GLY A 82 5.32 16.33 2.76
CA GLY A 82 4.07 16.29 3.53
C GLY A 82 2.82 16.55 2.69
N LEU A 83 2.94 16.67 1.36
CA LEU A 83 1.82 16.78 0.43
C LEU A 83 1.03 15.46 0.42
N PRO A 84 -0.30 15.48 0.62
CA PRO A 84 -1.11 14.27 0.56
C PRO A 84 -1.18 13.75 -0.89
N LEU A 85 -0.96 12.45 -1.05
CA LEU A 85 -0.98 11.75 -2.34
C LEU A 85 -2.27 10.97 -2.54
N PHE A 86 -2.66 10.18 -1.53
CA PHE A 86 -3.86 9.37 -1.55
C PHE A 86 -4.28 8.94 -0.15
N GLU A 87 -5.53 8.51 -0.05
CA GLU A 87 -6.10 7.88 1.15
C GLU A 87 -6.37 6.39 0.88
N LEU A 88 -5.93 5.53 1.81
CA LEU A 88 -6.28 4.13 1.89
C LEU A 88 -7.41 3.94 2.91
N CYS A 89 -8.62 3.64 2.44
CA CYS A 89 -9.81 3.50 3.29
C CYS A 89 -10.30 2.05 3.35
N ARG A 90 -10.97 1.68 4.44
CA ARG A 90 -11.66 0.39 4.54
C ARG A 90 -13.15 0.57 4.22
N ALA A 91 -13.70 -0.25 3.31
CA ALA A 91 -15.14 -0.22 3.06
C ALA A 91 -15.94 -0.80 4.25
N ARG A 92 -17.21 -0.41 4.39
CA ARG A 92 -18.09 -0.78 5.52
C ARG A 92 -18.89 -2.09 5.32
N LEU A 93 -18.66 -2.86 4.25
CA LEU A 93 -19.52 -3.96 3.78
C LEU A 93 -18.75 -5.30 3.63
N PRO A 94 -19.43 -6.47 3.67
CA PRO A 94 -18.95 -7.71 4.32
C PRO A 94 -17.74 -8.43 3.70
N ILE A 95 -17.27 -7.99 2.53
CA ILE A 95 -16.04 -8.50 1.89
C ILE A 95 -15.04 -7.33 1.83
N ASN A 96 -14.76 -6.69 2.97
CA ASN A 96 -14.08 -5.39 3.09
C ASN A 96 -12.85 -5.22 2.16
N PRO A 97 -12.99 -4.65 0.94
CA PRO A 97 -11.81 -4.30 0.17
C PRO A 97 -11.20 -3.02 0.76
N TRP A 98 -9.89 -2.91 0.63
CA TRP A 98 -9.20 -1.65 0.80
C TRP A 98 -9.41 -0.81 -0.44
N LYS A 99 -9.69 0.49 -0.28
CA LYS A 99 -9.94 1.43 -1.38
C LYS A 99 -8.86 2.50 -1.37
N VAL A 100 -8.39 2.89 -2.55
CA VAL A 100 -7.46 3.99 -2.74
C VAL A 100 -8.21 5.17 -3.33
N ARG A 101 -8.04 6.38 -2.78
CA ARG A 101 -8.77 7.60 -3.17
C ARG A 101 -7.85 8.80 -3.26
N LEU A 102 -8.22 9.79 -4.05
CA LEU A 102 -7.54 11.08 -4.00
C LEU A 102 -7.82 11.80 -2.68
N PRO A 103 -6.86 12.56 -2.14
CA PRO A 103 -7.10 13.39 -0.97
C PRO A 103 -8.21 14.41 -1.26
N GLY A 104 -9.14 14.57 -0.33
CA GLY A 104 -10.24 15.53 -0.45
C GLY A 104 -11.41 15.10 -1.34
N ASP A 105 -11.24 14.16 -2.27
CA ASP A 105 -12.35 13.63 -3.09
C ASP A 105 -12.93 12.37 -2.47
N LYS A 106 -14.16 12.50 -1.94
CA LYS A 106 -14.90 11.37 -1.38
C LYS A 106 -15.92 10.76 -2.35
N SER A 107 -16.04 11.27 -3.55
CA SER A 107 -17.03 10.78 -4.51
C SER A 107 -16.55 9.56 -5.29
N LYS A 108 -15.23 9.39 -5.46
CA LYS A 108 -14.65 8.36 -6.33
C LYS A 108 -13.48 7.62 -5.69
N ASP A 109 -13.38 6.33 -6.01
CA ASP A 109 -12.24 5.47 -5.67
C ASP A 109 -11.37 5.27 -6.92
N LEU A 110 -10.05 5.40 -6.77
CA LEU A 110 -9.06 5.15 -7.82
C LEU A 110 -8.83 3.66 -8.05
N ALA A 111 -8.83 2.88 -6.97
CA ALA A 111 -8.60 1.45 -7.01
C ALA A 111 -9.26 0.74 -5.81
N SER A 112 -9.54 -0.55 -5.98
CA SER A 112 -10.06 -1.43 -4.94
C SER A 112 -9.20 -2.69 -4.85
N ILE A 113 -8.71 -2.98 -3.65
CA ILE A 113 -7.86 -4.11 -3.33
C ILE A 113 -8.68 -5.07 -2.49
N SER A 114 -8.91 -6.28 -3.01
CA SER A 114 -9.54 -7.36 -2.27
C SER A 114 -8.51 -8.46 -2.03
N MET A 115 -8.49 -9.00 -0.80
CA MET A 115 -7.74 -10.23 -0.54
C MET A 115 -8.54 -11.41 -1.13
N GLN A 116 -8.03 -12.02 -2.19
CA GLN A 116 -8.59 -13.27 -2.70
C GLN A 116 -8.00 -14.45 -1.93
N GLY A 117 -8.85 -15.17 -1.18
CA GLY A 117 -8.57 -16.52 -0.68
C GLY A 117 -7.64 -16.60 0.54
N ALA A 118 -8.14 -17.21 1.61
CA ALA A 118 -7.36 -17.49 2.80
C ALA A 118 -6.29 -18.56 2.53
N SER A 119 -5.01 -18.20 2.60
CA SER A 119 -3.98 -19.13 3.04
C SER A 119 -3.82 -18.97 4.55
N ARG A 120 -4.82 -19.47 5.31
CA ARG A 120 -4.60 -19.77 6.73
C ARG A 120 -3.73 -21.02 6.80
N LYS A 121 -2.42 -20.82 6.89
CA LYS A 121 -1.54 -21.81 7.52
C LYS A 121 -0.64 -21.05 8.49
N ILE A 122 -1.17 -20.82 9.68
CA ILE A 122 -0.33 -20.62 10.87
C ILE A 122 -0.05 -22.04 11.34
N ILE A 123 1.19 -22.50 11.15
CA ILE A 123 1.73 -23.62 11.90
C ILE A 123 2.36 -22.97 13.15
N LEU A 124 1.80 -23.29 14.32
CA LEU A 124 2.43 -23.02 15.61
C LEU A 124 3.53 -24.04 15.84
#